data_AF-A0A2D5LI06-F1
#
_entry.id   AF-A0A2D5LI06-F1
#
_cell.length_a   1.000
_cell.length_b   1.000
_cell.length_c   1.000
_cell.angle_alpha   90.00
_cell.angle_beta   90.00
_cell.angle_gamma   90.00
#
_symmetry.space_group_name_H-M   'P 1'
#
loop_
_entity.id
_entity.type
_entity.pdbx_description
1 polymer ?
#
loop_
_entity_poly.entity_id
_entity_poly.type
_entity_poly.pdbx_seq_one_letter_code
_entity_poly.pdbx_strand_id
1 'polypeptide(L)'
;MQDNQQEYWGMPLNTYCMLLHLSQLSSIVIPGLGFILPIVMWVVNKDKSDTIDQHGKVTVNWLISLVIYYAICFILIFILIGVVAIWILALLNIVFAIIAALKANNGELWVYPLSIRFLK
;
A
#
# COMPACT_ATOMS: atom_id res chain seq x y z
N MET A 1 -18.13 2.83 31.88
CA MET A 1 -18.08 1.82 30.80
C MET A 1 -16.98 2.27 29.87
N GLN A 2 -15.77 1.72 30.01
CA GLN A 2 -14.65 2.07 29.14
C GLN A 2 -14.99 1.52 27.76
N ASP A 3 -15.18 2.42 26.81
CA ASP A 3 -15.37 2.11 25.40
C ASP A 3 -14.13 1.37 24.92
N ASN A 4 -14.24 0.05 24.80
CA ASN A 4 -13.15 -0.84 24.43
C ASN A 4 -12.97 -0.76 22.91
N GLN A 5 -12.59 0.43 22.43
CA GLN A 5 -12.22 0.65 21.04
C GLN A 5 -10.99 -0.25 20.78
N GLN A 6 -11.17 -1.32 20.00
CA GLN A 6 -10.06 -2.19 19.65
C GLN A 6 -8.96 -1.37 18.96
N GLU A 7 -7.79 -1.31 19.59
CA GLU A 7 -6.61 -0.64 19.07
C GLU A 7 -5.72 -1.61 18.29
N TYR A 8 -5.05 -1.09 17.26
CA TYR A 8 -4.14 -1.84 16.41
C TYR A 8 -2.76 -1.22 16.55
N TRP A 9 -1.85 -1.91 17.27
CA TRP A 9 -0.57 -1.35 17.71
C TRP A 9 -0.71 -0.04 18.49
N GLY A 10 -1.72 0.04 19.37
CA GLY A 10 -1.99 1.25 20.16
C GLY A 10 -2.55 2.42 19.35
N MET A 11 -3.04 2.16 18.13
CA MET A 11 -3.59 3.17 17.23
C MET A 11 -5.06 2.91 16.92
N PRO A 12 -5.87 3.96 16.70
CA PRO A 12 -7.22 3.83 16.17
C PRO A 12 -7.25 3.16 14.79
N LEU A 13 -8.37 2.51 14.45
CA LEU A 13 -8.54 1.77 13.19
C LEU A 13 -8.16 2.60 11.95
N ASN A 14 -8.72 3.80 11.79
CA ASN A 14 -8.49 4.63 10.60
C ASN A 14 -7.02 5.08 10.50
N THR A 15 -6.41 5.42 11.63
CA THR A 15 -4.98 5.78 11.71
C THR A 15 -4.10 4.59 11.33
N TYR A 16 -4.46 3.39 11.79
CA TYR A 16 -3.77 2.17 11.42
C TYR A 16 -3.83 1.91 9.91
N CYS A 17 -5.03 2.00 9.31
CA CYS A 17 -5.22 1.81 7.86
C CYS A 17 -4.51 2.90 7.04
N MET A 18 -4.55 4.16 7.49
CA MET A 18 -3.79 5.25 6.90
C MET A 18 -2.30 4.93 6.88
N LEU A 19 -1.73 4.51 8.01
CA LEU A 19 -0.32 4.15 8.12
C LEU A 19 0.03 2.90 7.33
N LEU A 20 -0.88 1.93 7.23
CA LEU A 20 -0.70 0.77 6.35
C LEU A 20 -0.44 1.24 4.91
N HIS A 21 -1.22 2.18 4.39
CA HIS A 21 -0.96 2.75 3.06
C HIS A 21 0.35 3.56 3.01
N LEU A 22 0.60 4.45 3.97
CA LEU A 22 1.83 5.28 3.96
C LEU A 22 3.11 4.46 4.14
N SER A 23 3.03 3.31 4.81
CA SER A 23 4.18 2.46 5.09
C SER A 23 4.87 1.96 3.82
N GLN A 24 4.18 1.94 2.67
CA GLN A 24 4.77 1.59 1.38
C GLN A 24 5.86 2.58 0.94
N LEU A 25 5.85 3.82 1.46
CA LEU A 25 6.84 4.85 1.16
C LEU A 25 8.10 4.73 2.03
N SER A 26 8.14 3.81 2.99
CA SER A 26 9.32 3.59 3.84
C SER A 26 10.56 3.14 3.04
N SER A 27 10.37 2.61 1.82
CA SER A 27 11.45 2.34 0.86
C SER A 27 12.28 3.57 0.48
N ILE A 28 11.75 4.79 0.68
CA ILE A 28 12.49 6.04 0.45
C ILE A 28 13.64 6.19 1.47
N VAL A 29 13.44 5.71 2.70
CA VAL A 29 14.43 5.79 3.79
C VAL A 29 15.28 4.52 3.86
N ILE A 30 14.62 3.36 3.83
CA ILE A 30 15.28 2.06 3.94
C ILE A 30 14.86 1.22 2.73
N PRO A 31 15.74 0.99 1.74
CA PRO A 31 15.41 0.21 0.55
C PRO A 31 14.78 -1.15 0.91
N GLY A 32 13.65 -1.46 0.27
CA GLY A 32 12.90 -2.71 0.48
C GLY A 32 11.87 -2.67 1.63
N LEU A 33 12.00 -1.76 2.59
CA LEU A 33 11.10 -1.70 3.74
C LEU A 33 9.64 -1.39 3.34
N GLY A 34 9.44 -0.64 2.25
CA GLY A 34 8.11 -0.32 1.71
C GLY A 34 7.35 -1.50 1.09
N PHE A 35 7.98 -2.66 0.94
CA PHE A 35 7.27 -3.91 0.64
C PHE A 35 6.95 -4.70 1.90
N ILE A 36 7.92 -4.75 2.83
CA ILE A 36 7.84 -5.58 4.02
C ILE A 36 6.85 -4.99 5.03
N LEU A 37 7.00 -3.71 5.37
CA LEU A 37 6.25 -3.06 6.42
C LEU A 37 4.72 -3.09 6.20
N PRO A 38 4.16 -2.70 5.03
CA PRO A 38 2.70 -2.80 4.80
C PRO A 38 2.17 -4.23 4.89
N ILE A 39 2.95 -5.22 4.44
CA ILE A 39 2.55 -6.64 4.51
C ILE A 39 2.53 -7.12 5.96
N VAL A 40 3.54 -6.77 6.75
CA VAL A 40 3.57 -7.11 8.19
C VAL A 40 2.40 -6.44 8.91
N MET A 41 2.14 -5.16 8.64
CA MET A 41 0.99 -4.46 9.20
C MET A 41 -0.33 -5.18 8.87
N TRP A 42 -0.52 -5.56 7.61
CA TRP A 42 -1.71 -6.31 7.20
C TRP A 42 -1.80 -7.67 7.89
N VAL A 43 -0.79 -8.54 7.77
CA VAL A 43 -0.86 -9.94 8.24
C VAL A 43 -1.06 -10.04 9.75
N VAL A 44 -0.48 -9.13 10.54
CA VAL A 44 -0.58 -9.15 12.01
C VAL A 44 -1.99 -8.81 12.52
N ASN A 45 -2.77 -8.05 11.74
CA ASN A 45 -4.07 -7.53 12.20
C ASN A 45 -5.25 -7.86 11.27
N LYS A 46 -5.04 -8.52 10.13
CA LYS A 46 -6.11 -8.86 9.18
C LYS A 46 -7.23 -9.69 9.78
N ASP A 47 -6.91 -10.62 10.67
CA ASP A 47 -7.91 -11.51 11.29
C ASP A 47 -8.69 -10.84 12.43
N LYS A 48 -8.31 -9.61 12.80
CA LYS A 48 -8.94 -8.82 13.86
C LYS A 48 -9.95 -7.80 13.34
N SER A 49 -9.85 -7.41 12.07
CA SER A 49 -10.71 -6.38 11.47
C SER A 49 -10.86 -6.59 9.98
N ASP A 50 -12.11 -6.74 9.53
CA ASP A 50 -12.46 -6.82 8.10
C ASP A 50 -11.99 -5.58 7.33
N THR A 51 -12.05 -4.39 7.96
CA THR A 51 -11.55 -3.15 7.36
C THR A 51 -10.05 -3.22 7.12
N ILE A 52 -9.26 -3.69 8.10
CA ILE A 52 -7.80 -3.85 7.91
C ILE A 52 -7.52 -4.89 6.83
N ASP A 53 -8.27 -5.99 6.79
CA ASP A 53 -8.10 -7.00 5.74
C ASP A 53 -8.36 -6.41 4.34
N GLN A 54 -9.42 -5.62 4.18
CA GLN A 54 -9.73 -4.94 2.92
C GLN A 54 -8.64 -3.95 2.50
N HIS A 55 -8.20 -3.06 3.38
CA HIS A 55 -7.12 -2.10 3.09
C HIS A 55 -5.79 -2.81 2.78
N GLY A 56 -5.49 -3.88 3.51
CA GLY A 56 -4.32 -4.71 3.29
C GLY A 56 -4.34 -5.44 1.95
N LYS A 57 -5.44 -6.10 1.58
CA LYS A 57 -5.60 -6.73 0.27
C LYS A 57 -5.44 -5.74 -0.88
N VAL A 58 -6.05 -4.56 -0.76
CA VAL A 58 -5.92 -3.49 -1.75
C VAL A 58 -4.46 -3.03 -1.89
N THR A 59 -3.75 -2.89 -0.77
CA THR A 59 -2.33 -2.51 -0.74
C THR A 59 -1.44 -3.60 -1.34
N VAL A 60 -1.65 -4.87 -0.97
CA VAL A 60 -0.86 -6.00 -1.51
C VAL A 60 -1.11 -6.20 -2.99
N ASN A 61 -2.36 -6.08 -3.46
CA ASN A 61 -2.67 -6.09 -4.89
C ASN A 61 -1.87 -5.01 -5.64
N TRP A 62 -1.77 -3.80 -5.06
CA TRP A 62 -0.98 -2.71 -5.65
C TRP A 62 0.52 -3.01 -5.64
N LEU A 63 1.07 -3.54 -4.54
CA LEU A 63 2.49 -3.92 -4.46
C LEU A 63 2.85 -4.99 -5.49
N ILE A 64 2.02 -6.02 -5.65
CA ILE A 64 2.24 -7.06 -6.68
C ILE A 64 2.16 -6.44 -8.08
N SER A 65 1.19 -5.57 -8.33
CA SER A 65 1.05 -4.85 -9.60
C SER A 65 2.30 -4.01 -9.91
N LEU A 66 2.82 -3.28 -8.92
CA LEU A 66 4.05 -2.51 -9.04
C LEU A 66 5.25 -3.38 -9.38
N VAL A 67 5.43 -4.53 -8.72
CA VAL A 67 6.53 -5.46 -9.04
C VAL A 67 6.45 -5.91 -10.50
N ILE A 68 5.25 -6.26 -10.97
CA ILE A 68 5.02 -6.64 -12.37
C ILE A 68 5.37 -5.47 -13.31
N TYR A 69 4.90 -4.26 -13.01
CA TYR A 69 5.15 -3.08 -13.83
C TYR A 69 6.63 -2.71 -13.87
N TYR A 70 7.33 -2.76 -12.74
CA TYR A 70 8.78 -2.53 -12.71
C TYR A 70 9.55 -3.61 -13.48
N ALA A 71 9.14 -4.88 -13.41
CA ALA A 71 9.75 -5.94 -14.21
C ALA A 71 9.58 -5.70 -15.72
N ILE A 72 8.40 -5.27 -16.16
CA ILE A 72 8.16 -4.89 -17.56
C ILE A 72 9.02 -3.68 -17.93
N CYS A 73 9.04 -2.62 -17.12
CA CYS A 73 9.85 -1.43 -17.39
C CYS A 73 11.35 -1.74 -17.44
N PHE A 74 11.84 -2.66 -16.62
CA PHE A 74 13.23 -3.11 -16.63
C PHE A 74 13.61 -3.74 -17.98
N ILE A 75 12.74 -4.57 -18.57
CA ILE A 75 12.94 -5.11 -19.92
C ILE A 75 12.92 -3.99 -20.97
N LEU A 76 12.06 -2.98 -20.80
CA LEU A 76 11.98 -1.83 -21.70
C LEU A 76 13.17 -0.85 -21.58
N ILE A 77 14.09 -1.04 -20.62
CA ILE A 77 15.30 -0.21 -20.52
C ILE A 77 16.17 -0.38 -21.77
N PHE A 78 16.21 -1.58 -22.38
CA PHE A 78 17.00 -1.84 -23.59
C PHE A 78 16.62 -0.98 -24.79
N ILE A 79 15.43 -0.37 -24.77
CA ILE A 79 14.93 0.55 -25.79
C ILE A 79 14.81 2.00 -25.28
N LEU A 80 15.51 2.35 -24.19
CA LEU A 80 15.55 3.67 -23.52
C LEU A 80 14.22 4.21 -22.95
N ILE A 81 13.07 3.65 -23.32
CA ILE A 81 11.74 4.03 -22.80
C ILE A 81 11.54 3.60 -21.34
N GLY A 82 12.15 2.49 -20.93
CA GLY A 82 11.99 1.93 -19.58
C GLY A 82 12.40 2.88 -18.45
N VAL A 83 13.43 3.72 -18.66
CA VAL A 83 13.91 4.65 -17.62
C VAL A 83 12.85 5.70 -17.28
N VAL A 84 12.21 6.29 -18.30
CA VAL A 84 11.15 7.29 -18.09
C VAL A 84 9.93 6.64 -17.41
N ALA A 85 9.57 5.42 -17.83
CA ALA A 85 8.45 4.70 -17.25
C ALA A 85 8.65 4.37 -15.75
N ILE A 86 9.87 4.04 -15.33
CA ILE A 86 10.22 3.78 -13.91
C ILE A 86 9.95 5.03 -13.06
N TRP A 87 10.36 6.21 -13.51
CA TRP A 87 10.11 7.46 -12.77
C TRP A 87 8.62 7.80 -12.68
N ILE A 88 7.87 7.57 -13.75
CA ILE A 88 6.41 7.74 -13.75
C ILE A 88 5.75 6.79 -12.74
N LEU A 89 6.14 5.51 -12.74
CA LEU A 89 5.61 4.52 -11.78
C LEU A 89 5.96 4.88 -10.33
N ALA A 90 7.17 5.37 -10.07
CA ALA A 90 7.57 5.82 -8.73
C ALA A 90 6.70 7.00 -8.26
N LEU A 91 6.44 7.98 -9.14
CA LEU A 91 5.57 9.11 -8.83
C LEU A 91 4.12 8.66 -8.57
N LEU A 92 3.57 7.78 -9.42
CA LEU A 92 2.23 7.21 -9.23
C LEU A 92 2.12 6.47 -7.90
N ASN A 93 3.13 5.70 -7.52
CA ASN A 93 3.16 5.01 -6.23
C ASN A 93 3.03 6.00 -5.05
N ILE A 94 3.79 7.09 -5.08
CA ILE A 94 3.72 8.13 -4.03
C ILE A 94 2.33 8.77 -3.98
N VAL A 95 1.83 9.23 -5.13
CA VAL A 95 0.53 9.90 -5.21
C VAL A 95 -0.59 8.98 -4.72
N PHE A 96 -0.60 7.73 -5.18
CA PHE A 96 -1.63 6.79 -4.80
C PHE A 96 -1.55 6.39 -3.33
N ALA A 97 -0.35 6.21 -2.76
CA ALA A 97 -0.16 5.96 -1.34
C ALA A 97 -0.77 7.07 -0.48
N ILE A 98 -0.54 8.33 -0.87
CA ILE A 98 -1.06 9.51 -0.15
C ILE A 98 -2.59 9.59 -0.27
N ILE A 99 -3.17 9.41 -1.46
CA ILE A 99 -4.62 9.44 -1.66
C ILE A 99 -5.30 8.33 -0.86
N ALA A 100 -4.77 7.10 -0.94
CA ALA A 100 -5.29 5.96 -0.20
C ALA A 100 -5.21 6.19 1.31
N ALA A 101 -4.11 6.78 1.80
CA ALA A 101 -3.95 7.12 3.21
C ALA A 101 -4.96 8.16 3.68
N LEU A 102 -5.14 9.26 2.94
CA LEU A 102 -6.13 10.29 3.25
C LEU A 102 -7.55 9.72 3.28
N LYS A 103 -7.88 8.85 2.32
CA LYS A 103 -9.16 8.15 2.25
C LYS A 103 -9.36 7.19 3.42
N ALA A 104 -8.34 6.40 3.76
CA ALA A 104 -8.37 5.49 4.90
C ALA A 104 -8.53 6.23 6.23
N ASN A 105 -7.91 7.40 6.38
CA ASN A 105 -8.09 8.24 7.57
C ASN A 105 -9.55 8.70 7.74
N ASN A 106 -10.27 8.89 6.64
CA ASN A 106 -11.71 9.19 6.62
C ASN A 106 -12.59 7.94 6.73
N GLY A 107 -12.02 6.74 6.89
CA GLY A 107 -12.74 5.47 6.92
C GLY A 107 -13.21 4.96 5.56
N GLU A 108 -12.68 5.52 4.46
CA GLU A 108 -13.02 5.12 3.10
C GLU A 108 -11.97 4.16 2.51
N LEU A 109 -12.42 3.05 1.94
CA LEU A 109 -11.57 2.16 1.16
C LEU A 109 -11.39 2.72 -0.26
N TRP A 110 -10.17 3.08 -0.63
CA TRP A 110 -9.83 3.52 -1.99
C TRP A 110 -8.97 2.49 -2.71
N VAL A 111 -9.46 2.02 -3.86
CA VAL A 111 -8.75 1.04 -4.69
C VAL A 111 -7.85 1.77 -5.69
N TYR A 112 -6.57 1.43 -5.68
CA TYR A 112 -5.56 1.90 -6.63
C TYR A 112 -6.02 1.70 -8.09
N PRO A 113 -6.17 2.75 -8.92
CA PRO A 113 -6.79 2.70 -10.25
C PRO A 113 -6.12 1.75 -11.27
N LEU A 114 -4.87 1.38 -11.03
CA LEU A 114 -4.08 0.48 -11.89
C LEU A 114 -3.72 -0.82 -11.16
N SER A 115 -4.41 -1.15 -10.07
CA SER A 115 -4.11 -2.36 -9.32
C SER A 115 -4.84 -3.57 -9.89
N ILE A 116 -4.08 -4.63 -10.15
CA ILE A 116 -4.56 -5.94 -10.53
C ILE A 116 -5.05 -6.64 -9.24
N ARG A 117 -6.33 -7.05 -9.23
CA ARG A 117 -7.00 -7.64 -8.06
C ARG A 117 -6.72 -9.14 -7.93
N PHE A 118 -5.59 -9.50 -7.33
CA PHE A 118 -5.25 -10.90 -7.02
C PHE A 118 -6.02 -11.42 -5.81
N LEU A 119 -6.09 -10.60 -4.76
CA LEU A 119 -6.83 -10.85 -3.53
C LEU A 119 -8.20 -10.14 -3.60
N LYS A 120 -9.25 -10.86 -3.24
CA LYS A 120 -10.65 -10.38 -3.25
C LYS A 120 -11.18 -10.12 -1.85
#